data_AF-A0AAW9K3N8-F1
#
_entry.id   AF-A0AAW9K3N8-F1
#
_cell.length_a   1.000
_cell.length_b   1.000
_cell.length_c   1.000
_cell.angle_alpha   90.00
_cell.angle_beta   90.00
_cell.angle_gamma   90.00
#
_symmetry.space_group_name_H-M   'P 1'
#
loop_
_entity.id
_entity.type
_entity.pdbx_description
1 polymer ?
#
loop_
_entity_poly.entity_id
_entity_poly.type
_entity_poly.pdbx_seq_one_letter_code
_entity_poly.pdbx_strand_id
1 'polypeptide(L)'
;MNLNDSKTVTSFQTEVGGSLVETGIVSKDEAQNSRIVTFDVPNLTTDLNAHVAYQVDMGGGKLYNGQANFRLLFDPTQAVAIPSNEFPSAPEPEKP
;
A
#
# COMPACT_ATOMS: atom_id res chain seq x y z
N MET A 1 -5.30 2.84 0.17
CA MET A 1 -4.76 2.92 1.54
C MET A 1 -3.63 3.95 1.58
N ASN A 2 -3.53 4.78 2.62
CA ASN A 2 -2.37 5.68 2.79
C ASN A 2 -1.27 5.01 3.61
N LEU A 3 -0.04 5.05 3.11
CA LEU A 3 1.17 4.61 3.80
C LEU A 3 1.93 5.85 4.26
N ASN A 4 2.02 6.07 5.56
CA ASN A 4 2.54 7.32 6.14
C ASN A 4 4.07 7.37 6.26
N ASP A 5 4.77 6.30 5.91
CA ASP A 5 6.23 6.28 5.90
C ASP A 5 6.73 5.54 4.65
N SER A 6 6.73 6.27 3.55
CA SER A 6 7.10 5.77 2.23
C SER A 6 8.55 5.31 2.13
N LYS A 7 9.46 5.96 2.86
CA LYS A 7 10.89 5.62 2.86
C LYS A 7 11.17 4.34 3.64
N THR A 8 10.49 4.13 4.77
CA THR A 8 10.64 2.90 5.56
C THR A 8 10.00 1.70 4.87
N VAL A 9 8.78 1.86 4.32
CA VAL A 9 8.07 0.76 3.66
C VAL A 9 8.54 0.64 2.20
N THR A 10 9.44 -0.31 1.92
CA THR A 10 10.08 -0.46 0.61
C THR A 10 9.25 -1.30 -0.37
N SER A 11 8.48 -2.26 0.12
CA SER A 11 7.51 -3.05 -0.67
C SER A 11 6.29 -3.37 0.17
N PHE A 12 5.12 -3.32 -0.47
CA PHE A 12 3.87 -3.73 0.14
C PHE A 12 3.05 -4.54 -0.86
N GLN A 13 2.74 -5.78 -0.46
CA GLN A 13 2.11 -6.79 -1.30
C GLN A 13 0.86 -7.34 -0.64
N THR A 14 -0.12 -7.70 -1.46
CA THR A 14 -1.39 -8.31 -1.03
C THR A 14 -1.67 -9.54 -1.87
N GLU A 15 -2.34 -10.53 -1.29
CA GLU A 15 -2.67 -11.76 -2.01
C GLU A 15 -3.78 -11.54 -3.04
N VAL A 16 -3.49 -11.86 -4.30
CA VAL A 16 -4.46 -11.87 -5.40
C VAL A 16 -4.31 -13.20 -6.13
N GLY A 17 -5.40 -13.97 -6.24
CA GLY A 17 -5.39 -15.26 -6.92
C GLY A 17 -4.42 -16.29 -6.30
N GLY A 18 -4.19 -16.25 -4.98
CA GLY A 18 -3.31 -17.17 -4.27
C GLY A 18 -1.82 -16.81 -4.31
N SER A 19 -1.45 -15.65 -4.84
CA SER A 19 -0.06 -15.16 -4.88
C SER A 19 0.04 -13.74 -4.34
N LEU A 20 1.16 -13.42 -3.68
CA LEU A 20 1.46 -12.05 -3.26
C LEU A 20 1.78 -11.18 -4.48
N VAL A 21 1.05 -10.09 -4.65
CA VAL A 21 1.19 -9.13 -5.75
C VAL A 21 1.49 -7.75 -5.18
N GLU A 22 2.44 -7.04 -5.79
CA GLU A 22 2.79 -5.68 -5.38
C GLU A 22 1.60 -4.73 -5.56
N THR A 23 1.36 -3.91 -4.53
CA THR A 23 0.30 -2.90 -4.59
C THR A 23 0.60 -1.82 -5.63
N GLY A 24 -0.44 -1.35 -6.32
CA GLY A 24 -0.33 -0.22 -7.24
C GLY A 24 -0.13 1.08 -6.47
N ILE A 25 0.66 2.01 -6.99
CA ILE A 25 0.83 3.34 -6.40
C ILE A 25 -0.09 4.31 -7.14
N VAL A 26 -1.01 4.92 -6.40
CA VAL A 26 -1.92 5.94 -6.91
C VAL A 26 -1.26 7.31 -6.88
N SER A 27 -0.63 7.67 -5.76
CA SER A 27 0.05 8.97 -5.62
C SER A 27 1.17 8.88 -4.60
N LYS A 28 2.12 9.81 -4.69
CA LYS A 28 3.23 9.96 -3.74
C LYS A 28 3.27 11.39 -3.27
N ASP A 29 3.50 11.57 -1.97
CA ASP A 29 3.79 12.85 -1.36
C ASP A 29 5.18 12.76 -0.72
N GLU A 30 6.19 13.23 -1.44
CA GLU A 30 7.58 13.23 -1.00
C GLU A 30 7.81 14.17 0.20
N ALA A 31 7.04 15.26 0.29
CA ALA A 31 7.16 16.23 1.38
C ALA A 31 6.62 15.66 2.70
N GLN A 32 5.52 14.91 2.64
CA GLN A 32 4.94 14.21 3.79
C GLN A 32 5.49 12.81 4.00
N ASN A 33 6.42 12.34 3.16
CA ASN A 33 6.93 10.96 3.18
C ASN A 33 5.79 9.93 3.18
N SER A 34 4.76 10.15 2.36
CA SER A 34 3.60 9.26 2.30
C SER A 34 3.26 8.85 0.87
N ARG A 35 2.46 7.80 0.72
CA ARG A 35 1.95 7.36 -0.58
C ARG A 35 0.59 6.71 -0.45
N ILE A 36 -0.26 6.93 -1.45
CA ILE A 36 -1.53 6.23 -1.57
C ILE A 36 -1.31 5.02 -2.48
N VAL A 37 -1.69 3.85 -1.98
CA VAL A 37 -1.66 2.57 -2.71
C VAL A 37 -3.07 2.05 -2.99
N THR A 38 -3.18 1.28 -4.08
CA THR A 38 -4.37 0.55 -4.48
C THR A 38 -4.05 -0.94 -4.64
N PHE A 39 -5.02 -1.79 -4.36
CA PHE A 39 -4.89 -3.24 -4.46
C PHE A 39 -6.27 -3.89 -4.52
N ASP A 40 -6.33 -5.07 -5.13
CA ASP A 40 -7.57 -5.82 -5.27
C ASP A 40 -7.92 -6.54 -3.97
N VAL A 41 -9.21 -6.49 -3.61
CA VAL A 41 -9.77 -7.22 -2.47
C VAL A 41 -10.85 -8.16 -3.01
N PRO A 42 -10.55 -9.45 -3.22
CA PRO A 42 -11.49 -10.38 -3.84
C PRO A 42 -12.71 -10.67 -2.96
N ASN A 43 -12.54 -10.62 -1.63
CA ASN A 43 -13.62 -10.82 -0.67
C ASN A 43 -13.37 -10.02 0.61
N LEU A 44 -14.29 -9.11 0.94
CA LEU A 44 -14.24 -8.25 2.13
C LEU A 44 -14.55 -8.97 3.45
N THR A 45 -15.10 -10.19 3.39
CA THR A 45 -15.49 -10.96 4.59
C THR A 45 -14.41 -11.93 5.06
N THR A 46 -13.29 -12.01 4.33
CA THR A 46 -12.18 -12.92 4.63
C THR A 46 -10.89 -12.13 4.84
N ASP A 47 -10.02 -12.65 5.68
CA ASP A 47 -8.67 -12.13 5.86
C ASP A 47 -7.94 -12.06 4.50
N LEU A 48 -7.40 -10.89 4.17
CA LEU A 48 -6.49 -10.70 3.05
C LEU A 48 -5.05 -10.83 3.54
N ASN A 49 -4.33 -11.83 3.06
CA ASN A 49 -2.90 -11.97 3.38
C ASN A 49 -2.11 -10.84 2.74
N ALA A 50 -1.14 -10.33 3.50
CA ALA A 50 -0.28 -9.25 3.07
C ALA A 50 1.16 -9.48 3.52
N HIS A 51 2.09 -8.91 2.76
CA HIS A 51 3.51 -8.95 3.04
C HIS A 51 4.09 -7.55 2.94
N VAL A 52 4.99 -7.21 3.85
CA VAL A 52 5.73 -5.94 3.82
C VAL A 52 7.21 -6.23 3.91
N ALA A 53 7.98 -5.53 3.06
CA ALA A 53 9.40 -5.35 3.26
C ALA A 53 9.64 -3.91 3.72
N TYR A 54 10.53 -3.74 4.68
CA TYR A 54 10.86 -2.44 5.23
C TYR A 54 12.35 -2.30 5.49
N GLN A 55 12.81 -1.06 5.43
CA GLN A 55 14.20 -0.69 5.66
C GLN A 55 14.25 0.47 6.64
N VAL A 56 14.99 0.31 7.74
CA VAL A 56 15.13 1.31 8.80
C VAL A 56 16.58 1.73 8.93
N ASP A 57 16.83 3.04 8.96
CA ASP A 57 18.15 3.58 9.32
C ASP A 57 18.32 3.49 10.85
N MET A 58 19.26 2.65 11.27
CA MET A 58 19.60 2.46 12.69
C MET A 58 20.65 3.47 13.17
N GLY A 59 21.05 4.42 12.33
CA GLY A 59 22.11 5.39 12.57
C GLY A 59 23.50 4.85 12.22
N GLY A 60 24.44 5.78 12.00
CA GLY A 60 25.84 5.44 11.72
C GLY A 60 26.06 4.71 10.39
N GLY A 61 25.18 4.93 9.40
CA GLY A 61 25.27 4.31 8.07
C GLY A 61 24.81 2.86 8.02
N LYS A 62 24.11 2.37 9.06
CA LYS A 62 23.60 0.99 9.13
C LYS A 62 22.12 0.94 8.79
N LEU A 63 21.81 0.23 7.72
CA LEU A 63 20.43 -0.02 7.30
C LEU A 63 20.03 -1.42 7.73
N TYR A 64 18.93 -1.52 8.47
CA TYR A 64 18.30 -2.78 8.82
C TYR A 64 17.21 -3.07 7.79
N ASN A 65 17.23 -4.28 7.22
CA ASN A 65 16.18 -4.77 6.34
C ASN A 65 15.35 -5.81 7.09
N GLY A 66 14.05 -5.65 7.07
CA GLY A 66 13.10 -6.58 7.66
C GLY A 66 11.96 -6.88 6.72
N GLN A 67 11.27 -7.99 6.98
CA GLN A 67 10.07 -8.37 6.26
C GLN A 67 9.10 -9.07 7.21
N ALA A 68 7.81 -8.91 6.97
CA ALA A 68 6.77 -9.50 7.82
C ALA A 68 5.53 -9.87 7.00
N ASN A 69 4.89 -10.97 7.40
CA ASN A 69 3.57 -11.37 6.93
C ASN A 69 2.52 -10.93 7.94
N PHE A 70 1.39 -10.45 7.46
CA PHE A 70 0.25 -10.07 8.28
C PHE A 70 -1.05 -10.23 7.49
N ARG A 71 -2.17 -9.96 8.15
CA ARG A 71 -3.51 -10.09 7.57
C ARG A 71 -4.27 -8.78 7.73
N LEU A 72 -4.99 -8.41 6.69
CA LEU A 72 -5.93 -7.30 6.68
C LEU A 72 -7.34 -7.86 6.81
N LEU A 73 -8.08 -7.38 7.82
CA LEU A 73 -9.50 -7.66 7.99
C LEU A 73 -10.27 -6.39 7.67
N PHE A 74 -11.36 -6.53 6.94
CA PHE A 74 -12.23 -5.41 6.56
C PHE A 74 -13.55 -5.50 7.30
N ASP A 75 -14.08 -4.36 7.71
CA ASP A 75 -15.46 -4.24 8.18
C ASP A 75 -16.34 -3.74 7.02
N PRO A 76 -17.14 -4.62 6.39
CA PRO A 76 -17.95 -4.25 5.24
C PRO A 76 -19.17 -3.40 5.62
N THR A 77 -19.52 -3.27 6.91
CA THR A 77 -20.71 -2.51 7.33
C THR A 77 -20.57 -1.01 7.07
N GLN A 78 -19.33 -0.52 6.97
CA GLN A 78 -18.99 0.86 6.68
C GLN A 78 -18.56 1.06 5.20
N ALA A 79 -18.62 0.01 4.38
CA ALA A 79 -18.15 0.09 3.00
C ALA A 79 -19.10 0.92 2.15
N VAL A 80 -18.59 1.97 1.51
CA VAL A 80 -19.31 2.78 0.52
C VAL A 80 -18.74 2.47 -0.86
N ALA A 81 -19.61 2.07 -1.78
CA ALA A 81 -19.21 1.90 -3.17
C ALA A 81 -18.97 3.28 -3.79
N ILE A 82 -17.76 3.51 -4.28
CA ILE A 82 -17.38 4.70 -5.03
C ILE A 82 -17.26 4.31 -6.51
N PRO A 83 -17.85 5.10 -7.43
CA PRO A 83 -17.73 4.83 -8.85
C PRO A 83 -16.27 4.98 -9.29
N SER A 84 -15.86 4.20 -10.28
CA SER A 84 -14.44 4.13 -10.67
C SER A 84 -13.84 5.47 -11.12
N ASN A 85 -14.68 6.41 -11.57
CA ASN A 85 -14.29 7.75 -11.98
C ASN A 85 -13.94 8.69 -10.81
N GLU A 86 -14.24 8.27 -9.58
CA GLU A 86 -13.90 8.96 -8.33
C GLU A 86 -12.72 8.30 -7.61
N PHE A 87 -12.15 7.22 -8.15
CA PHE A 87 -10.92 6.70 -7.60
C PHE A 87 -9.83 7.77 -7.68
N PRO A 88 -9.04 7.95 -6.61
CA PRO A 88 -7.89 8.83 -6.69
C PRO A 88 -7.04 8.34 -7.87
N SER A 89 -6.82 9.22 -8.84
CA SER A 89 -5.95 8.98 -9.97
C SER A 89 -4.61 9.64 -9.69
N ALA A 90 -3.53 9.08 -10.22
CA ALA A 90 -2.24 9.77 -10.18
C ALA A 90 -2.42 11.16 -10.81
N PRO A 91 -1.83 12.23 -10.24
CA PRO A 91 -1.81 13.52 -10.91
C PRO A 91 -1.20 13.29 -12.30
N GLU A 92 -1.97 13.64 -13.34
CA GLU A 92 -1.50 13.54 -14.72
C GLU A 92 -0.22 14.38 -14.84
N PRO A 93 0.89 13.82 -15.35
CA PRO A 93 2.12 14.58 -15.46
C PRO A 93 1.85 15.85 -16.26
N GLU A 94 2.19 17.01 -15.69
CA GLU A 94 2.09 18.28 -16.40
C GLU A 94 2.82 18.14 -17.73
N LYS A 95 2.06 18.32 -18.81
CA LYS A 95 2.57 18.28 -20.18
C LYS A 95 3.66 19.37 -20.32
N PRO A 96 4.81 19.07 -20.95
CA PRO A 96 5.92 20.01 -21.08
C PRO A 96 5.55 21.30 -21.82
#